data_AF-A0A7J9I0E2-F1
#
_entry.id   AF-A0A7J9I0E2-F1
#
_cell.length_a   1.000
_cell.length_b   1.000
_cell.length_c   1.000
_cell.angle_alpha   90.00
_cell.angle_beta   90.00
_cell.angle_gamma   90.00
#
_symmetry.space_group_name_H-M   'P 1'
#
loop_
_entity.id
_entity.type
_entity.pdbx_description
1 polymer ?
#
loop_
_entity_poly.entity_id
_entity_poly.type
_entity_poly.pdbx_seq_one_letter_code
_entity_poly.pdbx_strand_id
1 'polypeptide(L)'
;MDWPARLKIALGAAKGLAYLHEDCYPRIIHRDIKSANILLDFTFEAKVSDFGLAKLTQDNNTHVSTRVMGTFGYLAPEYASSGKLTEKSDVFSFGVVLLELITGRRPLDLNSNMDDSLVDWARPLCERAMENGNFGELVDRRLENNFAHHEMVSMVACASASIRHSARRRPKMRQIVRALEDDVPLDELKGVVAAGQSSRFSTTNDTSEYNSSSYSADMRRFRQTAMTDSQEHPSNNYGNT
;
A
#
# COMPACT_ATOMS: atom_id res chain seq x y z
N MET A 1 -4.48 8.41 19.21
CA MET A 1 -3.90 9.21 18.12
C MET A 1 -5.05 9.92 17.41
N ASP A 2 -5.02 11.23 17.51
CA ASP A 2 -5.97 12.16 16.89
C ASP A 2 -5.71 12.28 15.38
N TRP A 3 -6.60 12.99 14.68
CA TRP A 3 -6.53 13.13 13.23
C TRP A 3 -5.29 13.88 12.72
N PRO A 4 -4.89 15.03 13.30
CA PRO A 4 -3.71 15.75 12.82
C PRO A 4 -2.43 14.91 12.87
N ALA A 5 -2.25 14.09 13.93
CA ALA A 5 -1.12 13.17 14.00
C ALA A 5 -1.18 12.09 12.91
N ARG A 6 -2.36 11.52 12.62
CA ARG A 6 -2.51 10.51 11.55
C ARG A 6 -2.15 11.08 10.18
N LEU A 7 -2.62 12.29 9.87
CA LEU A 7 -2.30 12.97 8.61
C LEU A 7 -0.81 13.29 8.52
N LYS A 8 -0.22 13.81 9.60
CA LYS A 8 1.22 14.09 9.70
C LYS A 8 2.06 12.84 9.44
N ILE A 9 1.68 11.70 10.02
CA ILE A 9 2.37 10.42 9.83
C ILE A 9 2.27 9.96 8.38
N ALA A 10 1.08 10.00 7.79
CA ALA A 10 0.88 9.64 6.39
C ALA A 10 1.74 10.50 5.46
N LEU A 11 1.75 11.81 5.67
CA LEU A 11 2.53 12.74 4.86
C LEU A 11 4.03 12.50 5.01
N GLY A 12 4.53 12.35 6.24
CA GLY A 12 5.95 12.08 6.51
C GLY A 12 6.42 10.75 5.89
N ALA A 13 5.62 9.69 6.05
CA ALA A 13 5.91 8.41 5.42
C ALA A 13 5.87 8.51 3.89
N ALA A 14 4.87 9.20 3.31
CA ALA A 14 4.79 9.39 1.87
C ALA A 14 5.99 10.14 1.31
N LYS A 15 6.48 11.18 2.01
CA LYS A 15 7.71 11.90 1.66
C LYS A 15 8.94 10.98 1.69
N GLY A 16 9.06 10.16 2.73
CA GLY A 16 10.12 9.16 2.83
C GLY A 16 10.14 8.18 1.66
N LEU A 17 8.98 7.63 1.29
CA LEU A 17 8.88 6.73 0.13
C LEU A 17 9.12 7.47 -1.20
N ALA A 18 8.62 8.70 -1.35
CA ALA A 18 8.87 9.51 -2.55
C ALA A 18 10.37 9.72 -2.77
N TYR A 19 11.11 10.04 -1.71
CA TYR A 19 12.57 10.15 -1.75
C TYR A 19 13.24 8.85 -2.23
N LEU A 20 12.87 7.70 -1.66
CA LEU A 20 13.42 6.39 -2.06
C LEU A 20 13.15 6.06 -3.53
N HIS A 21 11.96 6.41 -4.03
CA HIS A 21 11.50 6.03 -5.37
C HIS A 21 11.94 7.00 -6.47
N GLU A 22 12.05 8.29 -6.15
CA GLU A 22 12.15 9.36 -7.15
C GLU A 22 13.43 10.20 -7.03
N ASP A 23 14.04 10.28 -5.84
CA ASP A 23 15.23 11.13 -5.59
C ASP A 23 16.52 10.32 -5.39
N CYS A 24 16.43 9.05 -4.99
CA CYS A 24 17.58 8.14 -4.89
C CYS A 24 18.02 7.59 -6.26
N TYR A 25 19.33 7.56 -6.51
CA TYR A 25 19.93 6.87 -7.65
C TYR A 25 21.06 5.92 -7.21
N PRO A 26 20.94 4.60 -7.44
CA PRO A 26 19.79 3.90 -8.04
C PRO A 26 18.55 3.95 -7.15
N ARG A 27 17.36 3.81 -7.76
CA ARG A 27 16.07 3.81 -7.07
C ARG A 27 16.02 2.69 -6.03
N ILE A 28 15.44 2.98 -4.86
CA ILE A 28 15.30 2.01 -3.77
C ILE A 28 13.83 1.58 -3.66
N ILE A 29 13.55 0.28 -3.77
CA ILE A 29 12.25 -0.32 -3.46
C ILE A 29 12.35 -0.95 -2.07
N HIS A 30 11.52 -0.52 -1.13
CA HIS A 30 11.56 -0.91 0.28
C HIS A 30 11.10 -2.35 0.50
N ARG A 31 10.02 -2.77 -0.18
CA ARG A 31 9.44 -4.11 -0.21
C ARG A 31 8.74 -4.60 1.06
N ASP A 32 8.98 -3.97 2.21
CA ASP A 32 8.28 -4.28 3.47
C ASP A 32 7.67 -3.05 4.16
N ILE A 33 6.92 -2.27 3.39
CA ILE A 33 6.17 -1.13 3.94
C ILE A 33 4.98 -1.66 4.74
N LYS A 34 4.93 -1.27 6.02
CA LYS A 34 3.87 -1.60 6.97
C LYS A 34 3.88 -0.61 8.13
N SER A 35 2.78 -0.53 8.88
CA SER A 35 2.69 0.38 10.02
C SER A 35 3.79 0.16 11.06
N ALA A 36 4.22 -1.09 11.30
CA ALA A 36 5.31 -1.41 12.23
C ALA A 36 6.70 -0.92 11.79
N ASN A 37 6.88 -0.63 10.49
CA ASN A 37 8.14 -0.13 9.92
C ASN A 37 8.13 1.38 9.69
N ILE A 38 7.05 2.08 10.06
CA ILE A 38 6.96 3.54 10.11
C ILE A 38 7.12 3.96 11.56
N LEU A 39 8.34 4.33 11.94
CA LEU A 39 8.68 4.74 13.29
C LEU A 39 8.30 6.19 13.51
N LEU A 40 7.93 6.51 14.75
CA LEU A 40 7.53 7.86 15.15
C LEU A 40 8.50 8.38 16.19
N ASP A 41 8.94 9.63 16.04
CA ASP A 41 9.64 10.33 17.12
C ASP A 41 8.66 11.01 18.10
N PHE A 42 9.21 11.71 19.10
CA PHE A 42 8.43 12.39 20.13
C PHE A 42 7.54 13.54 19.59
N THR A 43 7.76 13.96 18.34
CA THR A 43 6.95 14.98 17.65
C THR A 43 6.02 14.39 16.60
N PHE A 44 5.85 13.06 16.57
CA PHE A 44 5.08 12.33 15.55
C PHE A 44 5.61 12.52 14.12
N GLU A 45 6.90 12.82 13.96
CA GLU A 45 7.52 12.74 12.62
C GLU A 45 7.73 11.27 12.26
N ALA A 46 7.25 10.90 11.08
CA ALA A 46 7.33 9.54 10.56
C ALA A 46 8.69 9.28 9.90
N LYS A 47 9.29 8.13 10.21
CA LYS A 47 10.55 7.65 9.65
C LYS A 47 10.38 6.23 9.12
N VAL A 48 10.64 6.05 7.83
CA VAL A 48 10.66 4.71 7.21
C VAL A 48 11.89 3.94 7.72
N SER A 49 11.69 2.69 8.11
CA SER A 49 12.72 1.84 8.73
C SER A 49 12.65 0.40 8.20
N ASP A 50 13.64 -0.41 8.55
CA ASP A 50 13.76 -1.83 8.17
C ASP A 50 13.92 -2.07 6.66
N PHE A 51 15.08 -1.66 6.15
CA PHE A 51 15.50 -1.86 4.76
C PHE A 51 16.07 -3.27 4.50
N GLY A 52 15.87 -4.24 5.41
CA GLY A 52 16.45 -5.58 5.30
C GLY A 52 16.05 -6.35 4.04
N LEU A 53 14.90 -6.00 3.45
CA LEU A 53 14.38 -6.59 2.21
C LEU A 53 14.55 -5.70 0.97
N ALA A 54 15.10 -4.49 1.13
CA ALA A 54 15.13 -3.47 0.10
C ALA A 54 15.93 -3.91 -1.13
N LYS A 55 15.55 -3.37 -2.29
CA LYS A 55 16.19 -3.65 -3.59
C LYS A 55 16.52 -2.36 -4.33
N LEU A 56 17.69 -2.34 -4.95
CA LEU A 56 18.09 -1.29 -5.87
C LEU A 56 17.61 -1.63 -7.28
N THR A 57 17.07 -0.65 -7.99
CA THR A 57 16.68 -0.78 -9.40
C THR A 57 17.17 0.42 -10.20
N GLN A 58 17.53 0.19 -11.45
CA GLN A 58 17.90 1.22 -12.42
C GLN A 58 16.72 1.52 -13.34
N ASP A 59 16.69 2.71 -13.95
CA ASP A 59 15.56 3.15 -14.78
C ASP A 59 15.33 2.29 -16.04
N ASN A 60 16.34 1.56 -16.49
CA ASN A 60 16.21 0.63 -17.63
C ASN A 60 15.44 -0.65 -17.27
N ASN A 61 15.22 -0.92 -15.98
CA ASN A 61 14.51 -2.11 -15.52
C ASN A 61 13.04 -1.81 -15.31
N THR A 62 12.17 -2.58 -15.96
CA THR A 62 10.72 -2.47 -15.76
C THR A 62 10.25 -3.07 -14.43
N HIS A 63 11.03 -3.99 -13.86
CA HIS A 63 10.78 -4.67 -12.59
C HIS A 63 12.06 -5.37 -12.09
N VAL A 64 12.04 -5.77 -10.81
CA VAL A 64 13.01 -6.66 -10.21
C VAL A 64 12.35 -8.03 -9.99
N SER A 65 12.79 -9.05 -10.72
CA SER A 65 12.34 -10.43 -10.49
C SER A 65 13.02 -10.99 -9.25
N THR A 66 12.25 -11.34 -8.22
CA THR A 66 12.78 -11.85 -6.96
C THR A 66 11.78 -12.78 -6.28
N ARG A 67 12.24 -13.63 -5.35
CA ARG A 67 11.35 -14.43 -4.49
C ARG A 67 10.33 -13.49 -3.84
N VAL A 68 9.07 -13.90 -3.70
CA VAL A 68 8.09 -13.10 -2.95
C VAL A 68 8.49 -13.07 -1.47
N MET A 69 8.76 -11.88 -0.93
CA MET A 69 9.04 -11.64 0.49
C MET A 69 8.36 -10.33 0.91
N GLY A 70 8.02 -10.22 2.19
CA GLY A 70 7.34 -9.06 2.77
C GLY A 70 6.24 -9.51 3.72
N THR A 71 5.53 -8.55 4.31
CA THR A 71 4.51 -8.85 5.30
C THR A 71 3.15 -9.13 4.65
N PHE A 72 2.57 -10.29 4.97
CA PHE A 72 1.24 -10.67 4.51
C PHE A 72 0.18 -9.63 4.93
N GLY A 73 -0.76 -9.32 4.03
CA GLY A 73 -1.74 -8.22 4.20
C GLY A 73 -1.32 -6.89 3.58
N TYR A 74 -0.03 -6.71 3.28
CA TYR A 74 0.51 -5.52 2.61
C TYR A 74 1.01 -5.81 1.20
N LEU A 75 1.10 -7.09 0.81
CA LEU A 75 1.67 -7.50 -0.47
C LEU A 75 0.78 -7.09 -1.65
N ALA A 76 1.39 -6.44 -2.63
CA ALA A 76 0.73 -6.08 -3.86
C ALA A 76 0.33 -7.33 -4.68
N PRO A 77 -0.86 -7.36 -5.31
CA PRO A 77 -1.38 -8.50 -6.06
C PRO A 77 -0.44 -9.00 -7.16
N GLU A 78 0.11 -8.07 -7.96
CA GLU A 78 1.01 -8.41 -9.05
C GLU A 78 2.35 -8.95 -8.55
N TYR A 79 2.82 -8.48 -7.40
CA TYR A 79 4.06 -8.96 -6.81
C TYR A 79 3.87 -10.35 -6.21
N ALA A 80 2.76 -10.60 -5.51
CA ALA A 80 2.44 -11.89 -4.94
C ALA A 80 2.25 -12.99 -5.99
N SER A 81 1.63 -12.65 -7.13
CA SER A 81 1.35 -13.60 -8.21
C SER A 81 2.56 -13.88 -9.10
N SER A 82 3.37 -12.87 -9.41
CA SER A 82 4.41 -12.98 -10.44
C SER A 82 5.85 -12.83 -9.94
N GLY A 83 6.05 -12.41 -8.69
CA GLY A 83 7.38 -12.08 -8.15
C GLY A 83 8.02 -10.83 -8.77
N LYS A 84 7.30 -10.10 -9.64
CA LYS A 84 7.76 -8.87 -10.27
C LYS A 84 7.60 -7.70 -9.31
N LEU A 85 8.71 -7.30 -8.71
CA LEU A 85 8.77 -6.20 -7.75
C LEU A 85 8.97 -4.87 -8.49
N THR A 86 8.17 -3.86 -8.13
CA THR A 86 8.30 -2.48 -8.64
C THR A 86 8.09 -1.49 -7.50
N GLU A 87 8.37 -0.20 -7.72
CA GLU A 87 8.02 0.84 -6.75
C GLU A 87 6.50 0.90 -6.50
N LYS A 88 5.69 0.46 -7.46
CA LYS A 88 4.23 0.38 -7.31
C LYS A 88 3.78 -0.68 -6.31
N SER A 89 4.66 -1.65 -6.01
CA SER A 89 4.39 -2.63 -4.95
C SER A 89 4.44 -1.95 -3.58
N ASP A 90 5.41 -1.07 -3.34
CA ASP A 90 5.47 -0.23 -2.13
C ASP A 90 4.29 0.73 -2.05
N VAL A 91 3.86 1.32 -3.18
CA VAL A 91 2.67 2.19 -3.23
C VAL A 91 1.42 1.46 -2.74
N PHE A 92 1.23 0.19 -3.13
CA PHE A 92 0.11 -0.61 -2.64
C PHE A 92 0.18 -0.82 -1.13
N SER A 93 1.35 -1.23 -0.64
CA SER A 93 1.58 -1.44 0.79
C SER A 93 1.35 -0.15 1.59
N PHE A 94 1.76 1.01 1.06
CA PHE A 94 1.47 2.32 1.64
C PHE A 94 -0.04 2.63 1.64
N GLY A 95 -0.77 2.26 0.58
CA GLY A 95 -2.23 2.35 0.55
C GLY A 95 -2.90 1.57 1.69
N VAL A 96 -2.37 0.39 2.05
CA VAL A 96 -2.82 -0.37 3.21
C VAL A 96 -2.56 0.38 4.52
N VAL A 97 -1.38 0.99 4.67
CA VAL A 97 -1.06 1.84 5.84
C VAL A 97 -2.05 3.01 5.95
N LEU A 98 -2.39 3.67 4.83
CA LEU A 98 -3.41 4.73 4.85
C LEU A 98 -4.76 4.20 5.33
N LEU A 99 -5.18 3.01 4.88
CA LEU A 99 -6.41 2.38 5.38
C LEU A 99 -6.34 2.10 6.88
N GLU A 100 -5.20 1.64 7.41
CA GLU A 100 -5.02 1.46 8.86
C GLU A 100 -5.17 2.78 9.62
N LEU A 101 -4.57 3.86 9.10
CA LEU A 101 -4.68 5.20 9.70
C LEU A 101 -6.12 5.73 9.65
N ILE A 102 -6.86 5.54 8.56
CA ILE A 102 -8.25 6.00 8.43
C ILE A 102 -9.19 5.18 9.32
N THR A 103 -9.06 3.86 9.28
CA THR A 103 -10.05 2.92 9.85
C THR A 103 -9.74 2.50 11.28
N GLY A 104 -8.47 2.62 11.70
CA GLY A 104 -7.98 2.08 12.97
C GLY A 104 -7.97 0.54 13.02
N ARG A 105 -8.20 -0.15 11.89
CA ARG A 105 -8.25 -1.61 11.79
C ARG A 105 -6.90 -2.17 11.35
N ARG A 106 -6.61 -3.40 11.76
CA ARG A 106 -5.43 -4.13 11.28
C ARG A 106 -5.69 -4.67 9.86
N PRO A 107 -4.67 -4.81 8.99
CA PRO A 107 -4.84 -5.31 7.62
C PRO A 107 -5.36 -6.74 7.55
N LEU A 108 -5.05 -7.52 8.59
CA LEU A 108 -5.50 -8.87 8.78
C LEU A 108 -6.00 -9.03 10.20
N ASP A 109 -7.23 -9.51 10.33
CA ASP A 109 -7.76 -9.99 11.59
C ASP A 109 -7.65 -11.53 11.59
N LEU A 110 -6.87 -12.06 12.54
CA LEU A 110 -6.66 -13.50 12.68
C LEU A 110 -7.86 -14.18 13.38
N ASN A 111 -8.74 -13.39 13.99
CA ASN A 111 -9.87 -13.87 14.80
C ASN A 111 -11.22 -13.78 14.08
N SER A 112 -11.31 -13.03 12.97
CA SER A 112 -12.52 -12.99 12.13
C SER A 112 -12.54 -14.20 11.19
N ASN A 113 -13.74 -14.71 10.91
CA ASN A 113 -13.95 -15.77 9.92
C ASN A 113 -13.40 -15.36 8.55
N MET A 114 -12.16 -15.81 8.29
CA MET A 114 -11.45 -16.14 7.05
C MET A 114 -11.56 -15.29 5.76
N ASP A 115 -12.55 -14.44 5.54
CA ASP A 115 -12.92 -14.11 4.15
C ASP A 115 -12.58 -12.71 3.64
N ASP A 116 -12.35 -11.69 4.49
CA ASP A 116 -12.11 -10.33 3.98
C ASP A 116 -10.82 -9.70 4.51
N SER A 117 -9.85 -9.49 3.63
CA SER A 117 -8.71 -8.62 3.92
C SER A 117 -9.20 -7.18 4.14
N LEU A 118 -8.45 -6.35 4.89
CA LEU A 118 -8.82 -4.93 5.05
C LEU A 118 -9.01 -4.23 3.71
N VAL A 119 -8.24 -4.61 2.69
CA VAL A 119 -8.33 -4.08 1.33
C VAL A 119 -9.65 -4.48 0.67
N ASP A 120 -10.06 -5.74 0.78
CA ASP A 120 -11.29 -6.24 0.17
C ASP A 120 -12.53 -5.61 0.84
N TRP A 121 -12.50 -5.46 2.16
CA TRP A 121 -13.55 -4.78 2.93
C TRP A 121 -13.60 -3.27 2.62
N ALA A 122 -12.46 -2.58 2.62
CA ALA A 122 -12.42 -1.12 2.54
C ALA A 122 -12.66 -0.58 1.12
N ARG A 123 -12.31 -1.32 0.06
CA ARG A 123 -12.41 -0.85 -1.32
C ARG A 123 -13.82 -0.38 -1.73
N PRO A 124 -14.88 -1.20 -1.60
CA PRO A 124 -16.24 -0.75 -1.94
C PRO A 124 -16.70 0.39 -1.03
N LEU A 125 -16.19 0.47 0.21
CA LEU A 125 -16.50 1.58 1.12
C LEU A 125 -15.84 2.88 0.66
N CYS A 126 -14.58 2.83 0.23
CA CYS A 126 -13.89 4.00 -0.29
C CYS A 126 -14.59 4.55 -1.53
N GLU A 127 -15.00 3.68 -2.46
CA GLU A 127 -15.73 4.09 -3.67
C GLU A 127 -17.05 4.78 -3.31
N ARG A 128 -17.90 4.14 -2.48
CA ARG A 128 -19.16 4.73 -2.03
C ARG A 128 -18.96 6.04 -1.26
N ALA A 129 -17.97 6.09 -0.36
CA ALA A 129 -17.67 7.28 0.43
C ALA A 129 -17.23 8.46 -0.43
N MET A 130 -16.47 8.20 -1.50
CA MET A 130 -16.06 9.23 -2.46
C MET A 130 -17.22 9.71 -3.34
N GLU A 131 -18.24 8.88 -3.58
CA GLU A 131 -19.44 9.26 -4.34
C GLU A 131 -20.45 10.05 -3.51
N ASN A 132 -20.69 9.64 -2.26
CA ASN A 132 -21.74 10.20 -1.40
C ASN A 132 -21.22 11.21 -0.36
N GLY A 133 -19.90 11.34 -0.19
CA GLY A 133 -19.27 12.18 0.84
C GLY A 133 -19.46 11.68 2.27
N ASN A 134 -19.85 10.43 2.48
CA ASN A 134 -20.09 9.85 3.80
C ASN A 134 -19.00 8.82 4.15
N PHE A 135 -18.15 9.19 5.11
CA PHE A 135 -17.02 8.39 5.56
C PHE A 135 -17.32 7.58 6.84
N GLY A 136 -18.53 7.65 7.41
CA GLY A 136 -18.85 7.10 8.73
C GLY A 136 -18.68 5.58 8.86
N GLU A 137 -18.83 4.83 7.77
CA GLU A 137 -18.58 3.38 7.75
C GLU A 137 -17.09 3.02 7.70
N LEU A 138 -16.26 3.93 7.18
CA LEU A 138 -14.82 3.73 6.98
C LEU A 138 -14.01 4.22 8.18
N VAL A 139 -14.38 5.36 8.75
CA VAL A 139 -13.55 6.09 9.72
C VAL A 139 -13.54 5.42 11.09
N ASP A 140 -12.37 5.43 11.72
CA ASP A 140 -12.19 5.02 13.11
C ASP A 140 -13.12 5.78 14.05
N ARG A 141 -14.02 5.05 14.72
CA ARG A 141 -15.01 5.62 15.66
C ARG A 141 -14.37 6.41 16.79
N ARG A 142 -13.11 6.13 17.14
CA ARG A 142 -12.35 6.84 18.18
C ARG A 142 -11.95 8.26 17.78
N LEU A 143 -12.09 8.62 16.50
CA LEU A 143 -11.90 10.00 16.05
C LEU A 143 -13.12 10.87 16.35
N GLU A 144 -14.30 10.29 16.66
CA GLU A 144 -15.50 11.04 17.06
C GLU A 144 -15.86 12.18 16.09
N ASN A 145 -15.63 11.98 14.78
CA ASN A 145 -15.77 13.00 13.73
C ASN A 145 -14.90 14.25 13.86
N ASN A 146 -13.83 14.18 14.65
CA ASN A 146 -12.83 15.24 14.80
C ASN A 146 -11.74 15.14 13.72
N PHE A 147 -12.11 15.48 12.49
CA PHE A 147 -11.22 15.57 11.33
C PHE A 147 -11.76 16.59 10.33
N ALA A 148 -10.90 17.24 9.56
CA ALA A 148 -11.37 18.10 8.48
C ALA A 148 -11.85 17.24 7.31
N HIS A 149 -13.03 17.56 6.77
CA HIS A 149 -13.65 16.76 5.72
C HIS A 149 -12.79 16.66 4.46
N HIS A 150 -12.16 17.75 4.04
CA HIS A 150 -11.30 17.77 2.84
C HIS A 150 -10.05 16.90 3.01
N GLU A 151 -9.39 16.96 4.18
CA GLU A 151 -8.24 16.09 4.50
C GLU A 151 -8.64 14.60 4.46
N MET A 152 -9.83 14.26 4.99
CA MET A 152 -10.35 12.90 4.94
C MET A 152 -10.60 12.45 3.49
N VAL A 153 -11.24 13.29 2.68
CA VAL A 153 -11.47 13.03 1.25
C VAL A 153 -10.12 12.78 0.55
N SER A 154 -9.11 13.60 0.81
CA SER A 154 -7.78 13.44 0.22
C SER A 154 -7.11 12.14 0.64
N MET A 155 -7.12 11.81 1.94
CA MET A 155 -6.50 10.59 2.46
C MET A 155 -7.19 9.32 1.92
N VAL A 156 -8.53 9.32 1.83
CA VAL A 156 -9.32 8.21 1.25
C VAL A 156 -9.06 8.08 -0.25
N ALA A 157 -8.98 9.20 -0.98
CA ALA A 157 -8.62 9.18 -2.40
C ALA A 157 -7.23 8.59 -2.64
N CYS A 158 -6.24 8.98 -1.82
CA CYS A 158 -4.89 8.45 -1.86
C CYS A 158 -4.88 6.93 -1.56
N ALA A 159 -5.59 6.50 -0.52
CA ALA A 159 -5.69 5.09 -0.15
C ALA A 159 -6.32 4.27 -1.29
N SER A 160 -7.48 4.70 -1.80
CA SER A 160 -8.23 4.06 -2.88
C SER A 160 -7.40 3.95 -4.17
N ALA A 161 -6.71 5.03 -4.57
CA ALA A 161 -5.86 5.03 -5.76
C ALA A 161 -4.64 4.10 -5.61
N SER A 162 -4.10 3.99 -4.40
CA SER A 162 -2.91 3.18 -4.09
C SER A 162 -3.20 1.68 -4.05
N ILE A 163 -4.38 1.25 -3.58
CA ILE A 163 -4.75 -0.17 -3.47
C ILE A 163 -5.34 -0.77 -4.76
N ARG A 164 -5.32 -0.03 -5.88
CA ARG A 164 -5.80 -0.55 -7.19
C ARG A 164 -5.05 -1.84 -7.56
N HIS A 165 -5.75 -2.84 -8.08
CA HIS A 165 -5.10 -4.10 -8.47
C HIS A 165 -4.06 -3.92 -9.57
N SER A 166 -4.34 -3.06 -10.56
CA SER A 166 -3.38 -2.73 -11.60
C SER A 166 -2.32 -1.75 -11.07
N ALA A 167 -1.07 -2.21 -10.94
CA ALA A 167 0.09 -1.41 -10.57
C ALA A 167 0.28 -0.15 -11.45
N ARG A 168 -0.07 -0.24 -12.74
CA ARG A 168 0.01 0.87 -13.69
C ARG A 168 -0.97 2.00 -13.36
N ARG A 169 -2.11 1.69 -12.75
CA ARG A 169 -3.13 2.68 -12.35
C ARG A 169 -2.87 3.30 -10.97
N ARG A 170 -1.86 2.82 -10.24
CA ARG A 170 -1.45 3.43 -8.97
C ARG A 170 -0.64 4.70 -9.23
N PRO A 171 -0.83 5.76 -8.43
CA PRO A 171 -0.06 6.99 -8.56
C PRO A 171 1.42 6.78 -8.18
N LYS A 172 2.26 7.76 -8.49
CA LYS A 172 3.61 7.88 -7.91
C LYS A 172 3.51 8.42 -6.48
N MET A 173 4.52 8.13 -5.65
CA MET A 173 4.54 8.62 -4.27
C MET A 173 4.56 10.15 -4.20
N ARG A 174 5.24 10.85 -5.10
CA ARG A 174 5.19 12.32 -5.16
C ARG A 174 3.80 12.88 -5.48
N GLN A 175 2.99 12.16 -6.26
CA GLN A 175 1.60 12.55 -6.49
C GLN A 175 0.75 12.36 -5.22
N ILE A 176 1.01 11.29 -4.45
CA ILE A 176 0.36 11.08 -3.15
C ILE A 176 0.75 12.18 -2.17
N VAL A 177 2.04 12.54 -2.09
CA VAL A 177 2.52 13.64 -1.23
C VAL A 177 1.77 14.93 -1.55
N ARG A 178 1.70 15.33 -2.82
CA ARG A 178 1.00 16.55 -3.24
C ARG A 178 -0.50 16.53 -2.92
N ALA A 179 -1.15 15.39 -3.08
CA ALA A 179 -2.56 15.26 -2.72
C ALA A 179 -2.77 15.40 -1.20
N LEU A 180 -1.87 14.82 -0.38
CA LEU A 180 -1.93 14.94 1.08
C LEU A 180 -1.55 16.34 1.60
N GLU A 181 -0.81 17.13 0.83
CA GLU A 181 -0.47 18.54 1.14
C GLU A 181 -1.58 19.52 0.72
N ASP A 182 -2.66 19.04 0.10
CA ASP A 182 -3.72 19.84 -0.52
C ASP A 182 -3.20 20.81 -1.62
N ASP A 183 -2.02 20.53 -2.18
CA ASP A 183 -1.37 21.37 -3.19
C ASP A 183 -1.97 21.19 -4.61
N VAL A 184 -2.79 20.15 -4.83
CA VAL A 184 -3.29 19.78 -6.17
C VAL A 184 -4.70 19.17 -6.14
N PRO A 185 -5.55 19.41 -7.15
CA PRO A 185 -6.84 18.74 -7.29
C PRO A 185 -6.72 17.21 -7.35
N LEU A 186 -7.60 16.50 -6.64
CA LEU A 186 -7.66 15.03 -6.59
C LEU A 186 -7.86 14.34 -7.95
N ASP A 187 -8.17 15.11 -9.00
CA ASP A 187 -8.31 14.60 -10.37
C ASP A 187 -6.97 14.07 -10.94
N GLU A 188 -5.82 14.52 -10.44
CA GLU A 188 -4.52 13.94 -10.83
C GLU A 188 -4.34 12.48 -10.35
N LEU A 189 -5.08 12.05 -9.32
CA LEU A 189 -5.10 10.64 -8.86
C LEU A 189 -6.03 9.76 -9.71
N LYS A 190 -6.95 10.36 -10.48
CA LYS A 190 -7.97 9.64 -11.26
C LYS A 190 -7.46 9.15 -12.62
N GLY A 191 -6.45 9.78 -13.23
CA GLY A 191 -5.87 9.21 -14.45
C GLY A 191 -4.82 10.04 -15.18
N VAL A 192 -3.61 9.49 -15.27
CA VAL A 192 -2.58 9.83 -16.27
C VAL A 192 -2.98 9.27 -17.64
N VAL A 193 -4.14 9.67 -18.15
CA VAL A 193 -4.61 9.30 -19.51
C VAL A 193 -4.84 10.53 -20.41
N ALA A 194 -4.76 11.75 -19.87
CA ALA A 194 -5.06 12.97 -20.62
C ALA A 194 -3.84 13.79 -21.11
N ALA A 195 -2.61 13.47 -20.68
CA ALA A 195 -1.42 14.22 -21.08
C ALA A 195 -0.46 13.34 -21.89
N GLY A 196 -0.66 13.26 -23.21
CA GLY A 196 0.33 12.68 -24.11
C GLY A 196 -0.22 11.90 -25.31
N GLN A 197 -1.18 12.43 -26.07
CA GLN A 197 -1.37 11.94 -27.44
C GLN A 197 -0.39 12.65 -28.37
N SER A 198 0.79 12.05 -28.51
CA SER A 198 1.60 12.16 -29.72
C SER A 198 1.95 10.75 -30.18
N SER A 199 1.19 10.33 -31.19
CA SER A 199 1.40 9.25 -32.16
C SER A 199 2.65 8.36 -32.02
N ARG A 200 2.45 7.04 -31.82
CA ARG A 200 2.72 5.96 -32.79
C ARG A 200 2.80 4.58 -32.10
N PHE A 201 1.98 3.66 -32.61
CA PHE A 201 2.09 2.19 -32.63
C PHE A 201 3.02 1.47 -31.63
N SER A 202 2.42 0.62 -30.80
CA SER A 202 2.79 -0.81 -30.74
C SER A 202 1.65 -1.60 -30.09
N THR A 203 1.00 -2.43 -30.90
CA THR A 203 -0.01 -3.40 -30.50
C THR A 203 0.70 -4.58 -29.84
N THR A 204 0.52 -4.77 -28.53
CA THR A 204 0.66 -6.08 -27.89
C THR A 204 -0.52 -6.29 -26.95
N ASN A 205 -1.46 -7.11 -27.41
CA ASN A 205 -2.42 -7.81 -26.58
C ASN A 205 -1.63 -8.76 -25.67
N ASP A 206 -1.47 -8.42 -24.39
CA ASP A 206 -1.53 -9.39 -23.30
C ASP A 206 -1.54 -8.68 -21.94
N THR A 207 -2.68 -8.72 -21.25
CA THR A 207 -2.75 -8.91 -19.80
C THR A 207 -4.22 -9.08 -19.44
N SER A 208 -4.60 -10.28 -19.03
CA SER A 208 -5.80 -10.50 -18.25
C SER A 208 -5.80 -9.52 -17.07
N GLU A 209 -6.85 -8.73 -16.92
CA GLU A 209 -6.98 -7.83 -15.77
C GLU A 209 -7.03 -8.68 -14.50
N TYR A 210 -5.98 -8.59 -13.68
CA TYR A 210 -5.93 -9.24 -12.39
C TYR A 210 -7.03 -8.68 -11.49
N ASN A 211 -8.04 -9.51 -11.21
CA ASN A 211 -9.27 -9.12 -10.53
C ASN A 211 -9.25 -9.47 -9.03
N SER A 212 -10.27 -9.01 -8.29
CA SER A 212 -10.36 -9.19 -6.83
C SER A 212 -10.38 -10.67 -6.40
N SER A 213 -10.99 -11.56 -7.20
CA SER A 213 -11.04 -12.99 -6.90
C SER A 213 -9.67 -13.68 -7.07
N SER A 214 -8.87 -13.25 -8.05
CA SER A 214 -7.49 -13.74 -8.21
C SER A 214 -6.61 -13.29 -7.04
N TYR A 215 -6.77 -12.04 -6.60
CA TYR A 215 -6.07 -11.50 -5.42
C TYR A 215 -6.35 -12.31 -4.16
N SER A 216 -7.62 -12.53 -3.82
CA SER A 216 -7.98 -13.27 -2.61
C SER A 216 -7.53 -14.73 -2.66
N ALA A 217 -7.48 -15.35 -3.85
CA ALA A 217 -6.93 -16.70 -4.03
C ALA A 217 -5.41 -16.75 -3.78
N ASP A 218 -4.65 -15.82 -4.36
CA ASP A 218 -3.19 -15.78 -4.18
C ASP A 218 -2.81 -15.41 -2.74
N MET A 219 -3.58 -14.52 -2.09
CA MET A 219 -3.40 -14.19 -0.68
C MET A 219 -3.67 -15.41 0.23
N ARG A 220 -4.71 -16.21 -0.07
CA ARG A 220 -4.96 -17.46 0.66
C ARG A 220 -3.80 -18.46 0.52
N ARG A 221 -3.26 -18.61 -0.69
CA ARG A 221 -2.10 -19.48 -0.95
C ARG A 221 -0.86 -19.02 -0.18
N PHE A 222 -0.54 -17.73 -0.25
CA PHE A 222 0.64 -17.18 0.41
C PHE A 222 0.55 -17.31 1.93
N ARG A 223 -0.62 -17.07 2.52
CA ARG A 223 -0.87 -17.28 3.96
C ARG A 223 -0.64 -18.73 4.35
N GLN A 224 -1.14 -19.68 3.56
CA GLN A 224 -0.97 -21.10 3.84
C GLN A 224 0.51 -21.47 3.85
N THR A 225 1.29 -21.01 2.86
CA THR A 225 2.74 -21.24 2.81
C THR A 225 3.49 -20.59 3.98
N ALA A 226 3.15 -19.36 4.34
CA ALA A 226 3.80 -18.65 5.46
C ALA A 226 3.49 -19.29 6.82
N MET A 227 2.28 -19.82 7.00
CA MET A 227 1.89 -20.53 8.21
C MET A 227 2.51 -21.93 8.30
N THR A 228 2.71 -22.64 7.18
CA THR A 228 3.42 -23.92 7.16
C THR A 228 4.93 -23.77 7.42
N ASP A 229 5.59 -22.76 6.85
CA ASP A 229 7.02 -22.48 7.13
C ASP A 229 7.25 -22.15 8.63
N SER A 230 6.26 -21.57 9.30
CA SER A 230 6.33 -21.25 10.73
C SER A 230 6.15 -22.47 11.66
N GLN A 231 5.65 -23.60 11.14
CA GLN A 231 5.45 -24.84 11.90
C GLN A 231 6.60 -25.86 11.73
N GLU A 232 7.50 -25.69 10.75
CA GLU A 232 8.62 -26.61 10.50
C GLU A 232 9.89 -26.35 11.34
N HIS A 233 9.83 -25.43 12.32
CA HIS A 233 10.89 -25.25 13.31
C HIS A 233 10.41 -25.54 14.75
N PRO A 234 10.13 -26.81 15.12
CA PRO A 234 10.16 -27.19 16.53
C PRO A 234 11.62 -27.17 17.00
N SER A 235 11.88 -26.31 17.97
CA SER A 235 13.14 -26.22 18.72
C SER A 235 13.54 -27.58 19.30
N ASN A 236 14.43 -28.29 18.62
CA ASN A 236 15.15 -29.43 19.17
C ASN A 236 16.30 -28.89 20.05
N ASN A 237 15.99 -28.60 21.31
CA ASN A 237 17.01 -28.35 22.32
C ASN A 237 17.33 -29.67 23.03
N TYR A 238 18.18 -30.49 22.40
CA TYR A 238 18.91 -31.55 23.08
C TYR A 238 20.32 -31.04 23.36
N GLY A 239 20.58 -30.70 24.62
CA GLY A 239 21.91 -30.40 25.14
C GLY A 239 22.14 -31.23 26.40
N ASN A 240 22.55 -32.48 26.19
CA ASN A 240 23.14 -33.32 27.22
C ASN A 240 24.66 -33.14 27.12
N THR A 241 25.27 -32.53 28.13
CA THR A 241 26.60 -32.80 28.72
C THR A 241 26.84 -31.84 29.85
#